data_AF-A0AAU9WDM7-F1
#
_entry.id   AF-A0AAU9WDM7-F1
#
_cell.length_a   1.000
_cell.length_b   1.000
_cell.length_c   1.000
_cell.angle_alpha   90.00
_cell.angle_beta   90.00
_cell.angle_gamma   90.00
#
_symmetry.space_group_name_H-M   'P 1'
#
loop_
_entity.id
_entity.type
_entity.pdbx_description
1 polymer ?
#
loop_
_entity_poly.entity_id
_entity_poly.type
_entity_poly.pdbx_seq_one_letter_code
_entity_poly.pdbx_strand_id
1 'polypeptide(L)'
;MRTHLETTETNMASNRQPVAKGGLWSSQSAPVSKETQNLLKVMMEESKLTNFQRRQLQDNMKKGQSLPVACNPTTSRNDSRVQLTSASKKPLPKVMNARHLSGGKKTKETIDIQKSVEPQQIYRPAPGKLISEKDKRRLQNVMAYGEHGKDIEDVPTQRRPPPKEMAPEKEVDRFDEILQEIEDRKSFLDEMEALGEGKKYRTIIMTEISQKIRELELIDKERSKELNLAE
;
A
#
# COMPACT_ATOMS: atom_id res chain seq x y z
N MET A 1 42.66 1.95 52.23
CA MET A 1 41.47 2.69 52.70
C MET A 1 40.34 2.45 51.70
N ARG A 2 39.34 1.65 52.08
CA ARG A 2 38.11 1.44 51.31
C ARG A 2 37.13 2.56 51.68
N THR A 3 36.63 3.30 50.70
CA THR A 3 35.49 4.21 50.89
C THR A 3 34.34 3.75 50.01
N HIS A 4 33.29 3.28 50.68
CA HIS A 4 31.96 3.06 50.11
C HIS A 4 31.29 4.43 49.89
N LEU A 5 30.59 4.61 48.77
CA LEU A 5 29.60 5.66 48.60
C LEU A 5 28.36 5.04 47.95
N GLU A 6 27.33 4.85 48.77
CA GLU A 6 25.94 4.62 48.35
C GLU A 6 25.36 5.89 47.76
N THR A 7 24.60 5.77 46.68
CA THR A 7 23.76 6.83 46.13
C THR A 7 22.30 6.39 46.20
N THR A 8 21.50 7.15 46.95
CA THR A 8 20.05 6.97 47.08
C THR A 8 19.34 7.84 46.04
N GLU A 9 18.68 7.22 45.06
CA GLU A 9 17.79 7.93 44.14
C GLU A 9 16.41 8.13 44.77
N THR A 10 16.03 9.39 44.96
CA THR A 10 14.67 9.80 45.38
C THR A 10 13.80 10.04 44.14
N ASN A 11 12.80 9.20 43.95
CA ASN A 11 11.89 9.25 42.81
C ASN A 11 10.64 10.06 43.18
N MET A 12 10.55 11.32 42.75
CA MET A 12 9.39 12.20 42.98
C MET A 12 8.47 12.20 41.74
N ALA A 13 7.51 11.26 41.72
CA ALA A 13 6.44 11.27 40.73
C ALA A 13 5.30 12.20 41.19
N SER A 14 5.01 13.25 40.40
CA SER A 14 3.94 14.20 40.68
C SER A 14 2.56 13.53 40.61
N ASN A 15 1.88 13.40 41.75
CA ASN A 15 0.52 12.88 41.87
C ASN A 15 -0.49 13.97 41.45
N ARG A 16 -1.11 13.85 40.27
CA ARG A 16 -2.20 14.75 39.83
C ARG A 16 -3.56 14.11 40.10
N GLN A 17 -4.32 14.70 41.01
CA GLN A 17 -5.70 14.32 41.33
C GLN A 17 -6.66 14.71 40.19
N PRO A 18 -7.72 13.92 39.91
CA PRO A 18 -8.71 14.24 38.88
C PRO A 18 -9.57 15.45 39.28
N VAL A 19 -9.86 16.32 38.31
CA VAL A 19 -10.67 17.54 38.50
C VAL A 19 -12.14 17.16 38.75
N ALA A 20 -12.75 17.74 39.78
CA ALA A 20 -14.14 17.52 40.17
C ALA A 20 -15.11 17.88 39.02
N LYS A 21 -16.11 17.03 38.77
CA LYS A 21 -17.20 17.32 37.82
C LYS A 21 -18.15 18.34 38.43
N GLY A 22 -18.09 19.58 37.95
CA GLY A 22 -19.03 20.65 38.28
C GLY A 22 -18.36 22.01 38.17
N GLY A 23 -18.75 22.81 37.17
CA GLY A 23 -18.20 24.13 36.92
C GLY A 23 -19.31 25.11 36.54
N LEU A 24 -18.97 26.40 36.46
CA LEU A 24 -19.85 27.55 36.23
C LEU A 24 -20.86 27.39 35.06
N TRP A 25 -20.63 26.45 34.14
CA TRP A 25 -21.44 26.15 32.96
C TRP A 25 -22.41 24.96 33.13
N SER A 26 -22.50 24.33 34.31
CA SER A 26 -23.58 23.38 34.59
C SER A 26 -24.87 24.12 34.91
N SER A 27 -25.59 24.56 33.88
CA SER A 27 -26.91 25.17 34.02
C SER A 27 -27.91 24.14 34.55
N GLN A 28 -28.74 24.56 35.52
CA GLN A 28 -29.88 23.75 35.94
C GLN A 28 -30.89 23.71 34.79
N SER A 29 -31.28 22.51 34.37
CA SER A 29 -32.23 22.33 33.28
C SER A 29 -33.64 22.75 33.73
N ALA A 30 -34.32 23.52 32.89
CA ALA A 30 -35.67 24.01 33.16
C ALA A 30 -36.68 22.85 33.24
N PRO A 31 -37.74 22.96 34.06
CA PRO A 31 -38.75 21.92 34.16
C PRO A 31 -39.51 21.77 32.82
N VAL A 32 -39.73 20.53 32.41
CA VAL A 32 -40.47 20.20 31.18
C VAL A 32 -41.94 20.65 31.33
N SER A 33 -42.47 21.41 30.35
CA SER A 33 -43.87 21.88 30.33
C SER A 33 -44.86 20.70 30.41
N LYS A 34 -46.04 20.92 31.03
CA LYS A 34 -47.10 19.90 31.19
C LYS A 34 -47.56 19.33 29.85
N GLU A 35 -47.65 20.17 28.82
CA GLU A 35 -48.01 19.74 27.46
C GLU A 35 -46.95 18.80 26.87
N THR A 36 -45.67 19.14 27.01
CA THR A 36 -44.54 18.30 26.59
C THR A 36 -44.47 17.00 27.37
N GLN A 37 -44.80 17.01 28.66
CA GLN A 37 -44.86 15.79 29.47
C GLN A 37 -45.96 14.83 28.98
N ASN A 38 -47.14 15.37 28.64
CA ASN A 38 -48.24 14.58 28.10
C ASN A 38 -47.89 13.98 26.73
N LEU A 39 -47.26 14.76 25.85
CA LEU A 39 -46.79 14.28 24.56
C LEU A 39 -45.77 13.14 24.72
N LEU A 40 -44.76 13.34 25.56
CA LEU A 40 -43.75 12.30 25.83
C LEU A 40 -44.38 11.04 26.40
N LYS A 41 -45.43 11.17 27.23
CA LYS A 41 -46.15 10.01 27.77
C LYS A 41 -46.84 9.21 26.68
N VAL A 42 -47.54 9.87 25.74
CA VAL A 42 -48.16 9.20 24.58
C VAL A 42 -47.09 8.52 23.73
N MET A 43 -45.98 9.20 23.44
CA MET A 43 -44.86 8.61 22.71
C MET A 43 -44.27 7.38 23.42
N MET A 44 -44.20 7.37 24.74
CA MET A 44 -43.72 6.24 25.55
C MET A 44 -44.69 5.05 25.60
N GLU A 45 -45.98 5.30 25.36
CA GLU A 45 -47.03 4.28 25.27
C GLU A 45 -47.05 3.64 23.87
N GLU A 46 -46.84 4.45 22.82
CA GLU A 46 -46.76 3.99 21.43
C GLU A 46 -45.41 3.32 21.11
N SER A 47 -44.32 3.78 21.71
CA SER A 47 -43.04 3.11 21.62
C SER A 47 -43.08 1.85 22.49
N LYS A 48 -42.82 0.69 21.87
CA LYS A 48 -42.82 -0.64 22.51
C LYS A 48 -41.64 -0.82 23.50
N LEU A 49 -41.44 0.15 24.39
CA LEU A 49 -40.41 0.19 25.43
C LEU A 49 -40.69 -0.84 26.52
N THR A 50 -39.65 -1.27 27.22
CA THR A 50 -39.80 -2.09 28.42
C THR A 50 -40.25 -1.22 29.61
N ASN A 51 -40.86 -1.84 30.63
CA ASN A 51 -41.27 -1.12 31.85
C ASN A 51 -40.09 -0.43 32.55
N PHE A 52 -38.89 -1.02 32.45
CA PHE A 52 -37.67 -0.42 32.98
C PHE A 52 -37.28 0.86 32.23
N GLN A 53 -37.29 0.82 30.89
CA GLN A 53 -37.01 1.98 30.06
C GLN A 53 -38.04 3.09 30.31
N ARG A 54 -39.33 2.74 30.43
CA ARG A 54 -40.39 3.70 30.79
C ARG A 54 -40.12 4.38 32.13
N ARG A 55 -39.75 3.61 33.15
CA ARG A 55 -39.42 4.16 34.47
C ARG A 55 -38.21 5.09 34.42
N GLN A 56 -37.15 4.70 33.69
CA GLN A 56 -35.94 5.52 33.54
C GLN A 56 -36.22 6.87 32.86
N LEU A 57 -37.01 6.86 31.79
CA LEU A 57 -37.39 8.08 31.06
C LEU A 57 -38.28 8.99 31.91
N GLN A 58 -39.28 8.43 32.61
CA GLN A 58 -40.13 9.19 33.53
C GLN A 58 -39.34 9.81 34.68
N ASP A 59 -38.36 9.09 35.24
CA ASP A 59 -37.52 9.59 36.32
C ASP A 59 -36.67 10.78 35.86
N ASN A 60 -36.12 10.76 34.63
CA ASN A 60 -35.39 11.89 34.08
C ASN A 60 -36.29 13.11 33.84
N MET A 61 -37.51 12.89 33.31
CA MET A 61 -38.50 13.95 33.14
C MET A 61 -38.88 14.63 34.46
N LYS A 62 -39.09 13.83 35.52
CA LYS A 62 -39.39 14.35 36.87
C LYS A 62 -38.22 15.13 37.48
N LYS A 63 -36.99 14.69 37.21
CA LYS A 63 -35.75 15.33 37.69
C LYS A 63 -35.32 16.53 36.84
N GLY A 64 -36.04 16.83 35.76
CA GLY A 64 -35.67 17.88 34.79
C GLY A 64 -34.38 17.58 34.04
N GLN A 65 -33.90 16.33 34.04
CA GLN A 65 -32.69 15.94 33.34
C GLN A 65 -32.98 15.71 31.85
N SER A 66 -31.97 15.88 31.00
CA SER A 66 -32.09 15.55 29.58
C SER A 66 -32.41 14.06 29.40
N LEU A 67 -33.16 13.74 28.36
CA LEU A 67 -33.46 12.34 28.04
C LEU A 67 -32.18 11.62 27.60
N PRO A 68 -31.95 10.38 28.06
CA PRO A 68 -30.78 9.60 27.71
C PRO A 68 -30.82 9.21 26.22
N VAL A 69 -29.66 9.24 25.56
CA VAL A 69 -29.51 8.83 24.15
C VAL A 69 -29.78 7.33 23.97
N ALA A 70 -29.57 6.52 25.01
CA ALA A 70 -29.86 5.10 25.02
C ALA A 70 -30.39 4.66 26.40
N CYS A 71 -31.42 3.81 26.41
CA CYS A 71 -31.92 3.16 27.61
C CYS A 71 -31.58 1.66 27.57
N ASN A 72 -30.94 1.16 28.62
CA ASN A 72 -30.62 -0.26 28.73
C ASN A 72 -31.92 -1.10 28.80
N PRO A 73 -31.99 -2.27 28.16
CA PRO A 73 -33.20 -3.09 28.13
C PRO A 73 -33.53 -3.74 29.49
N THR A 74 -32.56 -3.85 30.40
CA THR A 74 -32.72 -4.46 31.73
C THR A 74 -31.93 -3.71 32.81
N THR A 75 -32.39 -3.80 34.06
CA THR A 75 -31.80 -3.17 35.26
C THR A 75 -30.42 -3.70 35.61
N SER A 76 -30.10 -4.95 35.20
CA SER A 76 -28.94 -5.70 35.71
C SER A 76 -27.65 -5.45 34.92
N ARG A 77 -27.71 -4.79 33.78
CA ARG A 77 -26.52 -4.52 32.96
C ARG A 77 -25.83 -3.25 33.45
N ASN A 78 -25.15 -3.40 34.58
CA ASN A 78 -24.17 -2.44 35.06
C ASN A 78 -23.01 -2.44 34.04
N ASP A 79 -22.79 -1.33 33.33
CA ASP A 79 -21.65 -1.14 32.43
C ASP A 79 -20.28 -1.21 33.17
N SER A 80 -20.31 -1.37 34.49
CA SER A 80 -19.14 -1.67 35.34
C SER A 80 -18.70 -3.13 35.30
N ARG A 81 -19.37 -4.02 34.55
CA ARG A 81 -18.96 -5.41 34.38
C ARG A 81 -19.01 -5.86 32.92
N VAL A 82 -18.35 -5.11 32.05
CA VAL A 82 -17.60 -5.74 30.96
C VAL A 82 -16.16 -5.75 31.44
N GLN A 83 -15.75 -6.90 31.99
CA GLN A 83 -14.34 -7.22 32.13
C GLN A 83 -13.71 -7.05 30.74
N LEU A 84 -12.96 -5.97 30.55
CA LEU A 84 -12.10 -5.74 29.41
C LEU A 84 -10.97 -6.76 29.47
N THR A 85 -11.27 -8.03 29.20
CA THR A 85 -10.26 -8.99 28.75
C THR A 85 -9.89 -8.56 27.33
N SER A 86 -8.67 -8.07 27.16
CA SER A 86 -8.18 -7.18 26.10
C SER A 86 -8.61 -5.73 26.28
N ALA A 87 -7.62 -4.89 26.63
CA ALA A 87 -7.78 -3.44 26.58
C ALA A 87 -8.23 -3.06 25.17
N SER A 88 -9.51 -2.73 25.01
CA SER A 88 -10.04 -2.15 23.78
C SER A 88 -9.28 -0.85 23.56
N LYS A 89 -8.31 -0.88 22.63
CA LYS A 89 -7.60 0.32 22.19
C LYS A 89 -8.67 1.28 21.70
N LYS A 90 -8.89 2.38 22.42
CA LYS A 90 -9.76 3.46 21.94
C LYS A 90 -9.32 3.78 20.51
N PRO A 91 -10.23 3.88 19.52
CA PRO A 91 -9.84 4.26 18.18
C PRO A 91 -9.10 5.60 18.28
N LEU A 92 -7.88 5.62 17.77
CA LEU A 92 -7.11 6.85 17.69
C LEU A 92 -7.95 7.89 16.94
N PRO A 93 -7.95 9.16 17.37
CA PRO A 93 -8.71 10.18 16.67
C PRO A 93 -8.27 10.22 15.19
N LYS A 94 -9.25 10.29 14.28
CA LYS A 94 -9.03 10.34 12.81
C LYS A 94 -8.11 11.50 12.40
N VAL A 95 -8.06 12.54 13.22
CA VAL A 95 -7.18 13.71 13.09
C VAL A 95 -6.41 13.85 14.39
N MET A 96 -5.10 13.64 14.35
CA MET A 96 -4.23 13.91 15.50
C MET A 96 -3.86 15.39 15.53
N ASN A 97 -4.08 16.06 16.67
CA ASN A 97 -3.64 17.43 16.87
C ASN A 97 -2.10 17.47 17.00
N ALA A 98 -1.40 18.11 16.07
CA ALA A 98 0.07 18.20 16.05
C ALA A 98 0.65 18.80 17.35
N ARG A 99 -0.07 19.69 18.03
CA ARG A 99 0.34 20.27 19.34
C ARG A 99 0.34 19.26 20.49
N HIS A 100 -0.41 18.16 20.37
CA HIS A 100 -0.49 17.10 21.37
C HIS A 100 0.37 15.88 21.00
N LEU A 101 1.04 15.89 19.83
CA LEU A 101 2.14 14.96 19.60
C LEU A 101 3.35 15.46 20.42
N SER A 102 3.45 15.04 21.67
CA SER A 102 4.73 15.04 22.39
C SER A 102 5.60 13.91 21.82
N GLY A 103 6.01 14.07 20.57
CA GLY A 103 6.86 13.15 19.83
C GLY A 103 8.03 13.92 19.24
N GLY A 104 8.91 14.43 20.11
CA GLY A 104 10.22 14.88 19.67
C GLY A 104 10.96 13.74 18.99
N LYS A 105 11.84 14.06 18.04
CA LYS A 105 12.75 13.06 17.46
C LYS A 105 13.50 12.36 18.61
N LYS A 106 13.41 11.03 18.67
CA LYS A 106 14.16 10.25 19.65
C LYS A 106 15.66 10.45 19.44
N THR A 107 16.42 10.57 20.52
CA THR A 107 17.89 10.65 20.44
C THR A 107 18.45 9.28 20.06
N LYS A 108 19.64 9.24 19.45
CA LYS A 108 20.31 7.99 19.06
C LYS A 108 20.43 7.01 20.23
N GLU A 109 20.81 7.50 21.40
CA GLU A 109 20.95 6.72 22.64
C GLU A 109 19.64 6.03 23.04
N THR A 110 18.51 6.74 22.98
CA THR A 110 17.20 6.15 23.30
C THR A 110 16.77 5.08 22.30
N ILE A 111 17.17 5.21 21.02
CA ILE A 111 16.89 4.21 19.98
C ILE A 111 17.75 2.96 20.21
N ASP A 112 19.02 3.13 20.55
CA ASP A 112 19.96 2.02 20.75
C ASP A 112 19.62 1.22 22.01
N ILE A 113 19.22 1.88 23.11
CA ILE A 113 18.72 1.21 24.33
C ILE A 113 17.42 0.43 24.03
N GLN A 114 16.50 0.99 23.25
CA GLN A 114 15.28 0.28 22.87
C GLN A 114 15.56 -0.97 22.03
N LYS A 115 16.55 -0.91 21.13
CA LYS A 115 16.98 -2.06 20.33
C LYS A 115 17.71 -3.13 21.15
N SER A 116 18.43 -2.74 22.20
CA SER A 116 19.17 -3.70 23.05
C SER A 116 18.27 -4.42 24.05
N VAL A 117 17.21 -3.77 24.54
CA VAL A 117 16.28 -4.35 25.54
C VAL A 117 15.31 -5.35 24.89
N GLU A 118 14.85 -5.07 23.68
CA GLU A 118 13.95 -5.95 22.91
C GLU A 118 14.59 -6.17 21.53
N PRO A 119 15.28 -7.29 21.27
CA PRO A 119 15.74 -7.62 19.94
C PRO A 119 14.52 -7.87 19.05
N GLN A 120 14.00 -6.79 18.45
CA GLN A 120 12.91 -6.88 17.50
C GLN A 120 13.37 -7.73 16.33
N GLN A 121 12.72 -8.87 16.14
CA GLN A 121 12.89 -9.65 14.92
C GLN A 121 12.60 -8.72 13.74
N ILE A 122 13.56 -8.68 12.79
CA ILE A 122 13.37 -7.95 11.53
C ILE A 122 12.05 -8.41 10.94
N TYR A 123 11.11 -7.50 10.76
CA TYR A 123 9.80 -7.82 10.21
C TYR A 123 10.00 -8.53 8.86
N ARG A 124 9.63 -9.81 8.82
CA ARG A 124 9.53 -10.58 7.60
C ARG A 124 8.03 -10.73 7.32
N PRO A 125 7.49 -10.11 6.26
CA PRO A 125 6.11 -10.38 5.89
C PRO A 125 5.95 -11.88 5.64
N ALA A 126 4.78 -12.42 5.98
CA ALA A 126 4.46 -13.78 5.59
C ALA A 126 4.65 -13.92 4.06
N PRO A 127 5.17 -15.07 3.57
CA PRO A 127 5.28 -15.31 2.15
C PRO A 127 3.92 -15.00 1.50
N GLY A 128 3.92 -14.06 0.55
CA GLY A 128 2.70 -13.65 -0.13
C GLY A 128 2.06 -14.82 -0.85
N LYS A 129 0.79 -14.67 -1.24
CA LYS A 129 0.16 -15.63 -2.15
C LYS A 129 1.03 -15.73 -3.42
N LEU A 130 1.35 -16.94 -3.86
CA LEU A 130 2.01 -17.15 -5.15
C LEU A 130 1.12 -16.57 -6.24
N ILE A 131 1.68 -15.66 -7.04
CA ILE A 131 0.97 -15.01 -8.15
C ILE A 131 0.69 -16.09 -9.21
N SER A 132 -0.57 -16.47 -9.34
CA SER A 132 -1.01 -17.45 -10.34
C SER A 132 -1.05 -16.80 -11.74
N GLU A 133 -1.00 -17.62 -12.79
CA GLU A 133 -1.27 -17.15 -14.17
C GLU A 133 -2.63 -16.47 -14.30
N LYS A 134 -3.62 -16.90 -13.50
CA LYS A 134 -4.93 -16.26 -13.40
C LYS A 134 -4.85 -14.83 -12.86
N ASP A 135 -4.00 -14.59 -11.85
CA ASP A 135 -3.81 -13.27 -11.26
C ASP A 135 -3.13 -12.32 -12.24
N LYS A 136 -2.13 -12.82 -13.00
CA LYS A 136 -1.48 -12.06 -14.08
C LYS A 136 -2.47 -11.67 -15.16
N ARG A 137 -3.31 -12.60 -15.63
CA ARG A 137 -4.33 -12.33 -16.65
C ARG A 137 -5.36 -11.31 -16.16
N ARG A 138 -5.83 -11.45 -14.92
CA ARG A 138 -6.75 -10.47 -14.32
C ARG A 138 -6.13 -9.07 -14.33
N LEU A 139 -4.86 -8.95 -13.94
CA LEU A 139 -4.16 -7.67 -13.96
C LEU A 139 -4.02 -7.12 -15.38
N GLN A 140 -3.69 -7.95 -16.37
CA GLN A 140 -3.64 -7.56 -17.79
C GLN A 140 -4.99 -7.00 -18.26
N ASN A 141 -6.10 -7.66 -17.91
CA ASN A 141 -7.44 -7.19 -18.26
C ASN A 141 -7.75 -5.85 -17.59
N VAL A 142 -7.38 -5.66 -16.33
CA VAL A 142 -7.56 -4.38 -15.63
C VAL A 142 -6.70 -3.27 -16.25
N MET A 143 -5.45 -3.56 -16.61
CA MET A 143 -4.58 -2.59 -17.28
C MET A 143 -5.07 -2.20 -18.68
N ALA A 144 -5.63 -3.15 -19.42
CA ALA A 144 -6.14 -2.90 -20.77
C ALA A 144 -7.50 -2.21 -20.80
N TYR A 145 -8.42 -2.56 -19.87
CA TYR A 145 -9.82 -2.12 -19.90
C TYR A 145 -10.25 -1.25 -18.71
N GLY A 146 -9.35 -0.95 -17.77
CA GLY A 146 -9.63 -0.15 -16.58
C GLY A 146 -10.17 -0.96 -15.39
N GLU A 147 -10.62 -0.26 -14.36
CA GLU A 147 -10.88 -0.80 -13.01
C GLU A 147 -11.82 -2.01 -12.96
N HIS A 148 -12.83 -2.06 -13.84
CA HIS A 148 -13.80 -3.14 -13.88
C HIS A 148 -13.33 -4.36 -14.70
N GLY A 149 -12.27 -4.22 -15.50
CA GLY A 149 -11.86 -5.22 -16.48
C GLY A 149 -13.00 -5.58 -17.45
N LYS A 150 -12.74 -6.53 -18.35
CA LYS A 150 -13.80 -7.29 -19.00
C LYS A 150 -13.74 -8.71 -18.46
N ASP A 151 -14.90 -9.30 -18.17
CA ASP A 151 -15.04 -10.72 -17.85
C ASP A 151 -14.81 -11.55 -19.12
N ILE A 152 -13.54 -11.61 -19.52
CA ILE A 152 -13.07 -12.51 -20.56
C ILE A 152 -12.89 -13.85 -19.84
N GLU A 153 -13.87 -14.75 -20.00
CA GLU A 153 -13.74 -16.12 -19.54
C GLU A 153 -12.43 -16.72 -20.08
N ASP A 154 -11.80 -17.58 -19.27
CA ASP A 154 -10.64 -18.33 -19.73
C ASP A 154 -11.07 -19.13 -20.95
N VAL A 155 -10.66 -18.67 -22.15
CA VAL A 155 -10.80 -19.45 -23.38
C VAL A 155 -10.26 -20.84 -23.02
N PRO A 156 -11.08 -21.92 -23.16
CA PRO A 156 -10.63 -23.25 -22.84
C PRO A 156 -9.29 -23.41 -23.51
N THR A 157 -8.26 -23.76 -22.74
CA THR A 157 -6.88 -23.85 -23.24
C THR A 157 -6.95 -24.73 -24.48
N GLN A 158 -7.04 -24.14 -25.66
CA GLN A 158 -6.85 -24.88 -26.88
C GLN A 158 -5.45 -25.39 -26.70
N ARG A 159 -5.32 -26.72 -26.62
CA ARG A 159 -4.02 -27.37 -26.52
C ARG A 159 -3.21 -26.69 -27.60
N ARG A 160 -2.22 -25.88 -27.18
CA ARG A 160 -1.36 -25.21 -28.15
C ARG A 160 -0.91 -26.35 -29.05
N PRO A 161 -1.03 -26.24 -30.38
CA PRO A 161 -0.40 -27.22 -31.24
C PRO A 161 1.02 -27.40 -30.70
N PRO A 162 1.53 -28.66 -30.63
CA PRO A 162 2.89 -28.90 -30.15
C PRO A 162 3.80 -27.86 -30.81
N PRO A 163 4.76 -27.28 -30.07
CA PRO A 163 5.64 -26.25 -30.62
C PRO A 163 6.00 -26.70 -32.02
N LYS A 164 5.60 -25.92 -33.04
CA LYS A 164 6.11 -26.16 -34.38
C LYS A 164 7.61 -26.19 -34.15
N GLU A 165 8.22 -27.34 -34.40
CA GLU A 165 9.67 -27.46 -34.43
C GLU A 165 10.13 -26.20 -35.14
N MET A 166 10.83 -25.32 -34.41
CA MET A 166 11.38 -24.12 -35.01
C MET A 166 12.12 -24.69 -36.20
N ALA A 167 11.64 -24.39 -37.41
CA ALA A 167 12.34 -24.80 -38.62
C ALA A 167 13.79 -24.42 -38.36
N PRO A 168 14.75 -25.35 -38.56
CA PRO A 168 16.14 -25.11 -38.19
C PRO A 168 16.46 -23.69 -38.66
N GLU A 169 16.87 -22.82 -37.73
CA GLU A 169 17.22 -21.45 -38.07
C GLU A 169 18.11 -21.57 -39.30
N LYS A 170 17.63 -21.03 -40.42
CA LYS A 170 18.42 -21.10 -41.66
C LYS A 170 19.75 -20.52 -41.26
N GLU A 171 20.82 -21.29 -41.41
CA GLU A 171 22.17 -20.83 -41.15
C GLU A 171 22.34 -19.61 -42.06
N VAL A 172 22.20 -18.42 -41.48
CA VAL A 172 22.34 -17.18 -42.24
C VAL A 172 23.80 -17.13 -42.58
N ASP A 173 24.09 -17.16 -43.87
CA ASP A 173 25.44 -17.11 -44.34
C ASP A 173 26.09 -15.80 -43.84
N ARG A 174 27.29 -15.86 -43.27
CA ARG A 174 28.03 -14.69 -42.79
C ARG A 174 28.13 -13.60 -43.86
N PHE A 175 28.20 -14.01 -45.14
CA PHE A 175 28.18 -13.09 -46.27
C PHE A 175 26.89 -12.26 -46.33
N ASP A 176 25.73 -12.88 -46.13
CA ASP A 176 24.42 -12.23 -46.14
C ASP A 176 24.25 -11.30 -44.93
N GLU A 177 24.77 -11.69 -43.75
CA GLU A 177 24.78 -10.83 -42.56
C GLU A 177 25.51 -9.51 -42.83
N ILE A 178 26.71 -9.57 -43.42
CA ILE A 178 27.51 -8.36 -43.68
C ILE A 178 26.84 -7.46 -44.72
N LEU A 179 26.17 -8.03 -45.73
CA LEU A 179 25.36 -7.27 -46.68
C LEU A 179 24.24 -6.50 -45.97
N GLN A 180 23.55 -7.15 -45.05
CA GLN A 180 22.51 -6.51 -44.23
C GLN A 180 23.11 -5.39 -43.38
N GLU A 181 24.24 -5.63 -42.72
CA GLU A 181 24.90 -4.61 -41.92
C GLU A 181 25.36 -3.40 -42.73
N ILE A 182 25.80 -3.58 -43.99
CA ILE A 182 26.13 -2.46 -44.89
C ILE A 182 24.88 -1.64 -45.18
N GLU A 183 23.76 -2.29 -45.46
CA GLU A 183 22.50 -1.61 -45.76
C GLU A 183 21.97 -0.85 -44.55
N ASP A 184 22.04 -1.45 -43.36
CA ASP A 184 21.69 -0.80 -42.09
C ASP A 184 22.57 0.43 -41.82
N ARG A 185 23.85 0.39 -42.19
CA ARG A 185 24.75 1.56 -42.05
C ARG A 185 24.41 2.66 -43.05
N LYS A 186 24.02 2.32 -44.28
CA LYS A 186 23.57 3.30 -45.28
C LYS A 186 22.28 3.98 -44.84
N SER A 187 21.28 3.19 -44.43
CA SER A 187 19.99 3.73 -43.98
C SER A 187 20.16 4.63 -42.76
N PHE A 188 21.00 4.24 -41.80
CA PHE A 188 21.36 5.11 -40.68
C PHE A 188 21.97 6.44 -41.13
N LEU A 189 22.88 6.43 -42.11
CA LEU A 189 23.49 7.67 -42.60
C LEU A 189 22.45 8.56 -43.28
N ASP A 190 21.57 7.98 -44.09
CA ASP A 190 20.48 8.70 -44.77
C ASP A 190 19.53 9.35 -43.75
N GLU A 191 19.19 8.64 -42.67
CA GLU A 191 18.40 9.19 -41.55
C GLU A 191 19.11 10.35 -40.87
N MET A 192 20.42 10.23 -40.60
CA MET A 192 21.20 11.30 -39.97
C MET A 192 21.40 12.50 -40.91
N GLU A 193 21.50 12.28 -42.22
CA GLU A 193 21.55 13.35 -43.23
C GLU A 193 20.21 14.09 -43.34
N ALA A 194 19.09 13.36 -43.31
CA ALA A 194 17.74 13.95 -43.28
C ALA A 194 17.51 14.81 -42.02
N LEU A 195 18.11 14.44 -40.89
CA LEU A 195 18.11 15.21 -39.64
C LEU A 195 19.12 16.38 -39.63
N GLY A 196 19.95 16.54 -40.67
CA GLY A 196 20.96 17.59 -40.78
C GLY A 196 22.27 17.31 -40.03
N GLU A 197 22.41 16.13 -39.43
CA GLU A 197 23.57 15.70 -38.63
C GLU A 197 24.60 14.87 -39.42
N GLY A 198 24.40 14.73 -40.74
CA GLY A 198 25.27 13.95 -41.62
C GLY A 198 26.76 14.29 -41.52
N LYS A 199 27.13 15.57 -41.32
CA LYS A 199 28.54 15.98 -41.19
C LYS A 199 29.28 15.28 -40.05
N LYS A 200 28.57 14.92 -38.96
CA LYS A 200 29.17 14.23 -37.81
C LYS A 200 29.43 12.76 -38.11
N TYR A 201 28.53 12.12 -38.85
CA TYR A 201 28.51 10.67 -39.02
C TYR A 201 29.10 10.19 -40.34
N ARG A 202 29.08 10.99 -41.40
CA ARG A 202 29.46 10.59 -42.76
C ARG A 202 30.82 9.91 -42.83
N THR A 203 31.86 10.51 -42.25
CA THR A 203 33.21 9.91 -42.28
C THR A 203 33.25 8.58 -41.52
N ILE A 204 32.64 8.52 -40.34
CA ILE A 204 32.63 7.32 -39.49
C ILE A 204 31.90 6.18 -40.21
N ILE A 205 30.69 6.44 -40.70
CA ILE A 205 29.89 5.43 -41.37
C ILE A 205 30.54 4.96 -42.68
N MET A 206 31.13 5.87 -43.46
CA MET A 206 31.87 5.47 -44.68
C MET A 206 33.07 4.59 -44.37
N THR A 207 33.78 4.82 -43.26
CA THR A 207 34.88 3.93 -42.84
C THR A 207 34.38 2.54 -42.42
N GLU A 208 33.25 2.46 -41.73
CA GLU A 208 32.66 1.18 -41.30
C GLU A 208 32.12 0.39 -42.51
N ILE A 209 31.47 1.06 -43.46
CA ILE A 209 31.05 0.45 -44.73
C ILE A 209 32.28 -0.10 -45.47
N SER A 210 33.38 0.67 -45.53
CA SER A 210 34.62 0.23 -46.17
C SER A 210 35.24 -1.00 -45.48
N GLN A 211 35.15 -1.09 -44.14
CA GLN A 211 35.61 -2.26 -43.39
C GLN A 211 34.76 -3.50 -43.70
N LYS A 212 33.43 -3.35 -43.76
CA LYS A 212 32.51 -4.44 -44.11
C LYS A 212 32.68 -4.93 -45.55
N ILE A 213 32.89 -4.02 -46.50
CA ILE A 213 33.21 -4.39 -47.89
C ILE A 213 34.49 -5.24 -47.95
N ARG A 214 35.51 -4.88 -47.17
CA ARG A 214 36.74 -5.69 -47.10
C ARG A 214 36.49 -7.07 -46.50
N GLU A 215 35.61 -7.18 -45.50
CA GLU A 215 35.19 -8.47 -44.93
C GLU A 215 34.51 -9.34 -45.99
N LEU A 216 33.60 -8.77 -46.80
CA LEU A 216 32.98 -9.46 -47.93
C LEU A 216 34.02 -9.94 -48.95
N GLU A 217 34.99 -9.10 -49.32
CA GLU A 217 36.05 -9.48 -50.24
C GLU A 217 36.91 -10.64 -49.72
N LEU A 218 37.14 -10.72 -48.41
CA LEU A 218 37.90 -11.81 -47.80
C LEU A 218 37.11 -13.12 -47.88
N ILE A 219 35.83 -13.09 -47.53
CA ILE A 219 34.95 -14.26 -47.62
C ILE A 219 34.85 -14.75 -49.07
N ASP A 220 34.70 -13.84 -50.04
CA ASP A 220 34.65 -14.18 -51.46
C ASP A 220 35.97 -14.81 -51.97
N LYS A 221 37.12 -14.28 -51.51
CA LYS A 221 38.44 -14.86 -51.80
C LYS A 221 38.63 -16.24 -51.18
N GLU A 222 38.07 -16.50 -50.01
CA GLU A 222 38.12 -17.81 -49.35
C GLU A 222 37.26 -18.82 -50.11
N ARG A 223 36.02 -18.47 -50.44
CA ARG A 223 35.12 -19.31 -51.25
C ARG A 223 35.70 -19.66 -52.60
N SER A 224 36.25 -18.68 -53.31
CA SER A 224 36.88 -18.94 -54.61
C SER A 224 38.09 -19.87 -54.48
N LYS A 225 38.88 -19.80 -53.40
CA LYS A 225 39.97 -20.77 -53.15
C LYS A 225 39.43 -22.17 -52.89
N GLU A 226 38.40 -22.30 -52.05
CA GLU A 226 37.77 -23.59 -51.75
C GLU A 226 37.20 -24.26 -53.01
N LEU A 227 36.55 -23.48 -53.89
CA LEU A 227 36.06 -23.97 -55.18
C LEU A 227 37.19 -24.44 -56.08
N ASN A 228 38.29 -23.70 -56.19
CA ASN A 228 39.46 -24.11 -56.98
C ASN A 228 40.20 -25.34 -56.42
N LEU A 229 40.03 -25.67 -55.14
CA LEU A 229 40.61 -26.85 -54.48
C LEU A 229 39.72 -28.10 -54.60
N ALA A 230 38.43 -27.90 -54.85
CA ALA A 230 37.44 -28.97 -54.99
C ALA A 230 37.32 -29.50 -56.43
N GLU A 231 37.96 -28.83 -57.39
CA GLU A 231 38.07 -29.21 -58.81
C GLU A 231 39.38 -29.98 -59.07
#